data_AF-A0AAQ5YXB3-F1
#
_entry.id   AF-A0AAQ5YXB3-F1
#
_cell.length_a   1.000
_cell.length_b   1.000
_cell.length_c   1.000
_cell.angle_alpha   90.00
_cell.angle_beta   90.00
_cell.angle_gamma   90.00
#
_symmetry.space_group_name_H-M   'P 1'
#
loop_
_entity.id
_entity.type
_entity.pdbx_description
1 polymer ?
#
loop_
_entity_poly.entity_id
_entity_poly.type
_entity_poly.pdbx_seq_one_letter_code
_entity_poly.pdbx_strand_id
1 'polypeptide(L)'
;MTSSVFSVLLVSLVFCVSVVDPTGVKIRITNQALNMLRNQAQAIVQERLLNQPFDRFQRSICTIDRLTITQLTIHQAELRFRQNSGFQFVMQNFEARFSFNHQLDLGVYQHAGAKEFVAQGVSANMELSLIRTQQGRLAVAMPTCEASIERMTLLPGTLLNLLTGCLRHLFNFLFCPLVQRFAIPYVNQMLETIPMRAAVFPGFGISIDYSLTRDVQVTANSLDMSFNGLVFREGENIPAPNPAVEPVFTQNNLMAYVGVSEFVFNSAAVAFYNAGILGKKFETITSKAAKRYLRFRQFFSQPWRMKAPLAAAVELTEPPRISITQRQGVTVNLRVRVSAASVPANREPKVITSVSSHAILYINNEE
;
A
#
# COMPACT_ATOMS: atom_id res chain seq x y z
N MET A 1 -54.56 -32.62 -26.81
CA MET A 1 -54.97 -31.26 -26.40
C MET A 1 -54.63 -31.09 -24.94
N THR A 2 -53.90 -30.02 -24.61
CA THR A 2 -53.78 -29.36 -23.29
C THR A 2 -53.28 -30.19 -22.10
N SER A 3 -52.50 -29.70 -21.14
CA SER A 3 -51.78 -28.45 -20.89
C SER A 3 -51.35 -28.54 -19.41
N SER A 4 -50.21 -27.94 -19.06
CA SER A 4 -50.04 -27.23 -17.79
C SER A 4 -50.11 -28.04 -16.47
N VAL A 5 -48.94 -28.46 -15.97
CA VAL A 5 -48.48 -28.03 -14.63
C VAL A 5 -46.93 -27.94 -14.64
N PHE A 6 -46.38 -26.89 -15.26
CA PHE A 6 -44.96 -26.53 -15.16
C PHE A 6 -44.89 -25.02 -15.03
N SER A 7 -44.70 -24.53 -13.80
CA SER A 7 -44.59 -23.13 -13.33
C SER A 7 -45.26 -23.13 -11.95
N VAL A 8 -44.61 -22.82 -10.84
CA VAL A 8 -43.82 -21.62 -10.57
C VAL A 8 -42.81 -21.97 -9.47
N LEU A 9 -41.54 -22.04 -9.81
CA LEU A 9 -40.45 -21.88 -8.84
C LEU A 9 -39.40 -21.01 -9.52
N LEU A 10 -39.80 -19.76 -9.75
CA LEU A 10 -38.93 -18.72 -10.27
C LEU A 10 -38.01 -18.34 -9.11
N VAL A 11 -36.89 -19.05 -9.04
CA VAL A 11 -35.73 -18.70 -8.23
C VAL A 11 -35.36 -17.28 -8.62
N SER A 12 -35.74 -16.33 -7.78
CA SER A 12 -35.21 -14.97 -7.78
C SER A 12 -33.72 -15.06 -7.40
N LEU A 13 -32.90 -15.37 -8.40
CA LEU A 13 -31.48 -15.07 -8.44
C LEU A 13 -31.36 -13.55 -8.42
N VAL A 14 -31.44 -12.99 -7.20
CA VAL A 14 -30.82 -11.71 -6.91
C VAL A 14 -29.34 -11.95 -7.14
N PHE A 15 -28.86 -11.57 -8.32
CA PHE A 15 -27.45 -11.27 -8.50
C PHE A 15 -27.15 -10.19 -7.47
N CYS A 16 -26.62 -10.58 -6.31
CA CYS A 16 -25.79 -9.69 -5.53
C CYS A 16 -24.66 -9.29 -6.46
N VAL A 17 -24.83 -8.17 -7.16
CA VAL A 17 -23.69 -7.40 -7.63
C VAL A 17 -22.98 -7.05 -6.35
N SER A 18 -21.98 -7.84 -5.98
CA SER A 18 -21.02 -7.49 -4.95
C SER A 18 -20.58 -6.09 -5.33
N VAL A 19 -20.98 -5.09 -4.53
CA VAL A 19 -20.51 -3.72 -4.68
C VAL A 19 -19.00 -3.84 -4.63
N VAL A 20 -18.37 -3.75 -5.80
CA VAL A 20 -16.92 -3.79 -5.89
C VAL A 20 -16.47 -2.54 -5.17
N ASP A 21 -15.78 -2.73 -4.03
CA ASP A 21 -15.26 -1.61 -3.26
C ASP A 21 -14.48 -0.67 -4.19
N PRO A 22 -14.82 0.63 -4.22
CA PRO A 22 -14.23 1.57 -5.15
C PRO A 22 -12.72 1.60 -4.97
N THR A 23 -11.98 1.40 -6.05
CA THR A 23 -10.51 1.45 -6.02
C THR A 23 -10.06 2.84 -6.43
N GLY A 24 -9.81 3.68 -5.41
CA GLY A 24 -9.31 5.03 -5.60
C GLY A 24 -7.92 5.05 -6.18
N VAL A 25 -7.02 4.19 -5.67
CA VAL A 25 -5.62 4.11 -6.09
C VAL A 25 -5.27 2.68 -6.45
N LYS A 26 -4.65 2.49 -7.62
CA LYS A 26 -4.09 1.20 -8.05
C LYS A 26 -2.59 1.34 -8.19
N ILE A 27 -1.83 0.40 -7.65
CA ILE A 27 -0.37 0.32 -7.82
C ILE A 27 -0.05 -0.98 -8.54
N ARG A 28 0.73 -0.91 -9.61
CA ARG A 28 1.26 -2.08 -10.32
C ARG A 28 2.77 -2.13 -10.16
N ILE A 29 3.31 -3.28 -9.77
CA ILE A 29 4.73 -3.60 -9.81
C ILE A 29 4.96 -4.54 -11.00
N THR A 30 6.01 -4.31 -11.79
CA THR A 30 6.31 -5.12 -12.99
C THR A 30 7.61 -5.90 -12.87
N ASN A 31 7.91 -6.71 -13.88
CA ASN A 31 9.17 -7.44 -14.01
C ASN A 31 10.40 -6.54 -13.89
N GLN A 32 10.31 -5.26 -14.27
CA GLN A 32 11.42 -4.33 -14.19
C GLN A 32 11.90 -4.10 -12.76
N ALA A 33 11.03 -4.29 -11.76
CA ALA A 33 11.38 -4.18 -10.34
C ALA A 33 12.03 -5.45 -9.76
N LEU A 34 11.94 -6.61 -10.43
CA LEU A 34 12.30 -7.90 -9.84
C LEU A 34 13.78 -8.00 -9.47
N ASN A 35 14.69 -7.39 -10.25
CA ASN A 35 16.12 -7.39 -9.90
C ASN A 35 16.39 -6.62 -8.60
N MET A 36 15.73 -5.48 -8.41
CA MET A 36 15.84 -4.69 -7.17
C MET A 36 15.25 -5.47 -5.99
N LEU A 37 14.04 -6.02 -6.16
CA LEU A 37 13.36 -6.80 -5.11
C LEU A 37 14.14 -8.06 -4.74
N ARG A 38 14.72 -8.76 -5.73
CA ARG A 38 15.61 -9.90 -5.52
C ARG A 38 16.80 -9.53 -4.64
N ASN A 39 17.50 -8.44 -4.98
CA ASN A 39 18.67 -7.99 -4.22
C ASN A 39 18.30 -7.67 -2.76
N GLN A 40 17.15 -7.01 -2.55
CA GLN A 40 16.64 -6.71 -1.22
C GLN A 40 16.27 -7.99 -0.45
N ALA A 41 15.57 -8.94 -1.08
CA ALA A 41 15.19 -10.20 -0.48
C ALA A 41 16.42 -11.04 -0.09
N GLN A 42 17.43 -11.08 -0.97
CA GLN A 42 18.70 -11.74 -0.71
C GLN A 42 19.41 -11.14 0.51
N ALA A 43 19.52 -9.81 0.57
CA ALA A 43 20.13 -9.13 1.72
C ALA A 43 19.38 -9.43 3.02
N ILE A 44 18.04 -9.40 3.01
CA ILE A 44 17.22 -9.73 4.18
C ILE A 44 17.51 -11.14 4.68
N VAL A 45 17.58 -12.14 3.79
CA VAL A 45 17.91 -13.52 4.19
C VAL A 45 19.33 -13.60 4.76
N GLN A 46 20.31 -12.96 4.11
CA GLN A 46 21.70 -12.98 4.59
C GLN A 46 21.86 -12.31 5.95
N GLU A 47 21.18 -11.21 6.22
CA GLU A 47 21.34 -10.45 7.47
C GLU A 47 20.48 -11.00 8.60
N ARG A 48 19.23 -11.38 8.32
CA ARG A 48 18.27 -11.75 9.37
C ARG A 48 18.46 -13.14 9.91
N LEU A 49 19.13 -14.03 9.18
CA LEU A 49 19.38 -15.40 9.64
C LEU A 49 20.69 -15.54 10.44
N LEU A 50 21.59 -14.56 10.40
CA LEU A 50 22.85 -14.61 11.12
C LEU A 50 22.63 -14.55 12.63
N ASN A 51 23.38 -15.40 13.34
CA ASN A 51 23.40 -15.50 14.80
C ASN A 51 22.02 -15.71 15.45
N GLN A 52 21.03 -16.15 14.68
CA GLN A 52 19.71 -16.46 15.22
C GLN A 52 19.72 -17.82 15.92
N PRO A 53 19.08 -17.93 17.09
CA PRO A 53 19.00 -19.18 17.82
C PRO A 53 18.07 -20.15 17.10
N PHE A 54 18.56 -21.37 16.88
CA PHE A 54 17.73 -22.48 16.46
C PHE A 54 17.25 -23.31 17.67
N ASP A 55 16.07 -23.92 17.53
CA ASP A 55 15.47 -24.75 18.58
C ASP A 55 16.28 -26.02 18.81
N ARG A 56 16.25 -26.54 20.05
CA ARG A 56 16.96 -27.78 20.38
C ARG A 56 16.43 -28.94 19.54
N PHE A 57 17.34 -29.61 18.83
CA PHE A 57 17.04 -30.81 18.08
C PHE A 57 17.49 -32.04 18.87
N GLN A 58 16.60 -33.01 19.09
CA GLN A 58 16.92 -34.25 19.75
C GLN A 58 16.37 -35.42 18.94
N ARG A 59 17.24 -36.35 18.56
CA ARG A 59 16.87 -37.57 17.85
C ARG A 59 17.74 -38.74 18.29
N SER A 60 17.09 -39.76 18.85
CA SER A 60 17.73 -40.98 19.34
C SER A 60 18.91 -40.64 20.27
N ILE A 61 20.13 -40.91 19.81
CA ILE A 61 21.39 -40.74 20.53
C ILE A 61 22.04 -39.37 20.31
N CYS A 62 21.33 -38.41 19.70
CA CYS A 62 21.91 -37.18 19.19
C CYS A 62 21.10 -35.98 19.62
N THR A 63 21.70 -35.11 20.42
CA THR A 63 21.17 -33.79 20.76
C THR A 63 22.03 -32.72 20.12
N ILE A 64 21.41 -31.77 19.45
CA ILE A 64 22.03 -30.56 18.91
C ILE A 64 21.34 -29.36 19.54
N ASP A 65 22.13 -28.48 20.15
CA ASP A 65 21.63 -27.23 20.73
C ASP A 65 22.53 -26.04 20.34
N ARG A 66 22.04 -24.83 20.61
CA ARG A 66 22.74 -23.56 20.33
C ARG A 66 23.27 -23.48 18.89
N LEU A 67 22.54 -24.09 17.96
CA LEU A 67 22.85 -24.03 16.55
C LEU A 67 22.56 -22.61 16.03
N THR A 68 23.57 -21.99 15.42
CA THR A 68 23.49 -20.64 14.86
C THR A 68 24.22 -20.59 13.51
N ILE A 69 23.75 -19.72 12.62
CA ILE A 69 24.43 -19.42 11.35
C ILE A 69 25.42 -18.29 11.60
N THR A 70 26.72 -18.57 11.47
CA THR A 70 27.77 -17.58 11.71
C THR A 70 28.17 -16.84 10.43
N GLN A 71 28.01 -17.48 9.27
CA GLN A 71 28.27 -16.88 7.95
C GLN A 71 27.25 -17.43 6.93
N LEU A 72 26.75 -16.58 6.04
CA LEU A 72 25.81 -16.96 4.99
C LEU A 72 26.08 -16.14 3.73
N THR A 73 26.48 -16.81 2.66
CA THR A 73 26.83 -16.18 1.37
C THR A 73 26.00 -16.78 0.26
N ILE A 74 25.13 -15.98 -0.34
CA ILE A 74 24.27 -16.38 -1.46
C ILE A 74 24.89 -15.91 -2.77
N HIS A 75 25.25 -16.83 -3.66
CA HIS A 75 25.92 -16.50 -4.92
C HIS A 75 24.94 -16.23 -6.06
N GLN A 76 23.84 -17.00 -6.12
CA GLN A 76 22.86 -16.90 -7.18
C GLN A 76 21.45 -16.81 -6.59
N ALA A 77 20.69 -15.84 -7.07
CA ALA A 77 19.30 -15.65 -6.68
C ALA A 77 18.46 -15.23 -7.90
N GLU A 78 17.21 -15.65 -7.91
CA GLU A 78 16.20 -15.28 -8.91
C GLU A 78 14.87 -15.01 -8.21
N LEU A 79 14.21 -13.92 -8.59
CA LEU A 79 12.86 -13.61 -8.14
C LEU A 79 11.98 -13.46 -9.37
N ARG A 80 10.87 -14.20 -9.40
CA ARG A 80 9.89 -14.17 -10.50
C ARG A 80 8.47 -14.11 -9.96
N PHE A 81 7.53 -13.61 -10.75
CA PHE A 81 6.13 -13.72 -10.39
C PHE A 81 5.63 -15.15 -10.54
N ARG A 82 4.76 -15.54 -9.63
CA ARG A 82 4.00 -16.78 -9.69
C ARG A 82 2.52 -16.44 -9.75
N GLN A 83 1.92 -16.71 -10.90
CA GLN A 83 0.53 -16.37 -11.17
C GLN A 83 -0.40 -16.90 -10.07
N ASN A 84 -1.34 -16.06 -9.62
CA ASN A 84 -2.30 -16.35 -8.55
C ASN A 84 -1.71 -16.62 -7.16
N SER A 85 -0.38 -16.52 -6.96
CA SER A 85 0.27 -16.87 -5.69
C SER A 85 1.15 -15.74 -5.15
N GLY A 86 1.90 -15.02 -6.00
CA GLY A 86 2.82 -13.97 -5.56
C GLY A 86 4.16 -14.04 -6.27
N PHE A 87 5.21 -14.35 -5.52
CA PHE A 87 6.57 -14.49 -6.01
C PHE A 87 7.08 -15.91 -5.82
N GLN A 88 8.01 -16.30 -6.67
CA GLN A 88 8.90 -17.42 -6.43
C GLN A 88 10.31 -16.87 -6.29
N PHE A 89 10.93 -17.16 -5.15
CA PHE A 89 12.30 -16.77 -4.83
C PHE A 89 13.18 -18.01 -4.77
N VAL A 90 14.12 -18.10 -5.70
CA VAL A 90 15.03 -19.24 -5.86
C VAL A 90 16.44 -18.78 -5.53
N MET A 91 17.10 -19.47 -4.63
CA MET A 91 18.49 -19.25 -4.25
C MET A 91 19.29 -20.51 -4.55
N GLN A 92 20.43 -20.36 -5.22
CA GLN A 92 21.25 -21.48 -5.66
C GLN A 92 22.70 -21.28 -5.26
N ASN A 93 23.37 -22.41 -5.06
CA ASN A 93 24.80 -22.48 -4.77
C ASN A 93 25.20 -21.51 -3.65
N PHE A 94 24.51 -21.53 -2.51
CA PHE A 94 24.92 -20.71 -1.37
C PHE A 94 25.74 -21.53 -0.36
N GLU A 95 26.64 -20.84 0.33
CA GLU A 95 27.50 -21.41 1.36
C GLU A 95 27.10 -20.84 2.73
N ALA A 96 27.00 -21.71 3.73
CA ALA A 96 26.65 -21.33 5.08
C ALA A 96 27.54 -22.02 6.11
N ARG A 97 28.05 -21.25 7.08
CA ARG A 97 28.81 -21.74 8.22
C ARG A 97 27.93 -21.72 9.45
N PHE A 98 28.01 -22.78 10.23
CA PHE A 98 27.20 -22.98 11.42
C PHE A 98 28.10 -23.28 12.62
N SER A 99 27.69 -22.78 13.78
CA SER A 99 28.24 -23.15 15.08
C SER A 99 27.15 -23.82 15.91
N PHE A 100 27.47 -24.90 16.62
CA PHE A 100 26.51 -25.67 17.40
C PHE A 100 27.18 -26.46 18.52
N ASN A 101 26.40 -26.86 19.51
CA ASN A 101 26.81 -27.89 20.45
C ASN A 101 26.14 -29.22 20.11
N HIS A 102 26.87 -30.29 20.35
CA HIS A 102 26.34 -31.65 20.28
C HIS A 102 26.46 -32.35 21.63
N GLN A 103 25.53 -33.27 21.87
CA GLN A 103 25.64 -34.31 22.88
C GLN A 103 25.22 -35.64 22.24
N LEU A 104 26.16 -36.59 22.19
CA LEU A 104 25.96 -37.93 21.68
C LEU A 104 25.87 -38.89 22.87
N ASP A 105 24.74 -39.59 22.99
CA ASP A 105 24.49 -40.58 24.04
C ASP A 105 24.66 -42.00 23.50
N LEU A 106 25.81 -42.61 23.74
CA LEU A 106 26.18 -43.95 23.25
C LEU A 106 25.95 -45.02 24.32
N GLY A 107 25.02 -44.79 25.25
CA GLY A 107 24.70 -45.69 26.35
C GLY A 107 25.58 -45.42 27.58
N VAL A 108 26.72 -46.11 27.69
CA VAL A 108 27.62 -45.97 28.87
C VAL A 108 28.55 -44.75 28.76
N TYR A 109 28.65 -44.16 27.56
CA TYR A 109 29.50 -43.02 27.27
C TYR A 109 28.70 -41.87 26.68
N GLN A 110 28.96 -40.66 27.16
CA GLN A 110 28.41 -39.44 26.60
C GLN A 110 29.53 -38.59 26.03
N HIS A 111 29.35 -38.12 24.80
CA HIS A 111 30.28 -37.21 24.15
C HIS A 111 29.59 -35.87 23.87
N ALA A 112 30.05 -34.81 24.52
CA ALA A 112 29.53 -33.46 24.32
C ALA A 112 30.64 -32.50 23.89
N GLY A 113 30.28 -31.48 23.13
CA GLY A 113 31.21 -30.43 22.73
C GLY A 113 30.59 -29.38 21.83
N ALA A 114 31.35 -28.34 21.53
CA ALA A 114 31.01 -27.33 20.52
C ALA A 114 31.79 -27.64 19.24
N LYS A 115 31.13 -27.52 18.09
CA LYS A 115 31.72 -27.71 16.76
C LYS A 115 31.15 -26.73 15.76
N GLU A 116 31.82 -26.67 14.62
CA GLU A 116 31.34 -25.93 13.46
C GLU A 116 31.18 -26.84 12.25
N PHE A 117 30.22 -26.53 11.38
CA PHE A 117 30.14 -27.14 10.06
C PHE A 117 29.92 -26.11 8.97
N VAL A 118 30.36 -26.45 7.76
CA VAL A 118 30.13 -25.68 6.53
C VAL A 118 29.19 -26.48 5.64
N ALA A 119 28.11 -25.86 5.19
CA ALA A 119 27.19 -26.36 4.18
C ALA A 119 27.50 -25.69 2.84
N GLN A 120 27.74 -26.48 1.80
CA GLN A 120 28.09 -26.02 0.46
C GLN A 120 27.11 -26.58 -0.57
N GLY A 121 26.92 -25.82 -1.65
CA GLY A 121 25.96 -26.18 -2.70
C GLY A 121 24.53 -26.21 -2.15
N VAL A 122 24.19 -25.28 -1.26
CA VAL A 122 22.83 -25.19 -0.73
C VAL A 122 21.94 -24.51 -1.77
N SER A 123 20.73 -25.01 -1.95
CA SER A 123 19.69 -24.38 -2.75
C SER A 123 18.40 -24.28 -1.96
N ALA A 124 17.62 -23.23 -2.22
CA ALA A 124 16.30 -23.07 -1.64
C ALA A 124 15.32 -22.49 -2.66
N ASN A 125 14.10 -22.99 -2.64
CA ASN A 125 12.99 -22.53 -3.46
C ASN A 125 11.83 -22.18 -2.54
N MET A 126 11.39 -20.93 -2.59
CA MET A 126 10.37 -20.40 -1.70
C MET A 126 9.29 -19.72 -2.52
N GLU A 127 8.03 -19.96 -2.18
CA GLU A 127 6.92 -19.20 -2.72
C GLU A 127 6.48 -18.20 -1.67
N LEU A 128 6.37 -16.94 -2.08
CA LEU A 128 6.03 -15.82 -1.22
C LEU A 128 4.74 -15.20 -1.72
N SER A 129 3.74 -15.09 -0.86
CA SER A 129 2.44 -14.51 -1.21
C SER A 129 2.25 -13.18 -0.53
N LEU A 130 1.98 -12.13 -1.31
CA LEU A 130 1.57 -10.84 -0.78
C LEU A 130 0.05 -10.88 -0.56
N ILE A 131 -0.37 -10.82 0.70
CA ILE A 131 -1.74 -11.02 1.14
C ILE A 131 -2.32 -9.75 1.75
N ARG A 132 -3.65 -9.66 1.72
CA ARG A 132 -4.42 -8.64 2.43
C ARG A 132 -4.81 -9.16 3.81
N THR A 133 -4.49 -8.41 4.85
CA THR A 133 -4.97 -8.72 6.21
C THR A 133 -6.42 -8.28 6.38
N GLN A 134 -7.10 -8.76 7.43
CA GLN A 134 -8.47 -8.33 7.76
C GLN A 134 -8.59 -6.80 8.00
N GLN A 135 -7.49 -6.14 8.37
CA GLN A 135 -7.43 -4.68 8.54
C GLN A 135 -7.16 -3.92 7.22
N GLY A 136 -7.10 -4.62 6.09
CA GLY A 136 -6.77 -4.04 4.78
C GLY A 136 -5.28 -3.72 4.61
N ARG A 137 -4.39 -4.30 5.43
CA ARG A 137 -2.94 -4.11 5.31
C ARG A 137 -2.30 -5.12 4.36
N LEU A 138 -1.13 -4.78 3.82
CA LEU A 138 -0.26 -5.74 3.15
C LEU A 138 0.49 -6.58 4.18
N ALA A 139 0.58 -7.88 3.92
CA ALA A 139 1.46 -8.79 4.62
C ALA A 139 2.05 -9.80 3.63
N VAL A 140 3.14 -10.46 4.02
CA VAL A 140 3.77 -11.54 3.28
C VAL A 140 3.59 -12.84 4.05
N ALA A 141 3.23 -13.89 3.32
CA ALA A 141 3.24 -15.27 3.77
C ALA A 141 4.22 -16.08 2.91
N MET A 142 4.75 -17.18 3.48
CA MET A 142 5.58 -18.14 2.76
C MET A 142 4.86 -19.50 2.77
N PRO A 143 3.90 -19.73 1.85
CA PRO A 143 3.13 -20.98 1.82
C PRO A 143 4.01 -22.22 1.60
N THR A 144 5.06 -22.10 0.79
CA THR A 144 5.97 -23.22 0.51
C THR A 144 7.42 -22.77 0.61
N CYS A 145 8.24 -23.65 1.17
CA CYS A 145 9.68 -23.49 1.22
C CYS A 145 10.32 -24.87 1.21
N GLU A 146 11.26 -25.06 0.29
CA GLU A 146 12.05 -26.27 0.18
C GLU A 146 13.52 -25.86 0.12
N ALA A 147 14.36 -26.56 0.87
CA ALA A 147 15.81 -26.35 0.86
C ALA A 147 16.53 -27.68 0.75
N SER A 148 17.65 -27.69 0.03
CA SER A 148 18.49 -28.87 -0.16
C SER A 148 19.96 -28.51 -0.06
N ILE A 149 20.78 -29.50 0.26
CA ILE A 149 22.22 -29.36 0.48
C ILE A 149 22.97 -30.44 -0.29
N GLU A 150 24.02 -30.04 -1.00
CA GLU A 150 24.90 -30.97 -1.70
C GLU A 150 25.97 -31.56 -0.77
N ARG A 151 26.67 -30.71 -0.03
CA ARG A 151 27.83 -31.12 0.79
C ARG A 151 27.85 -30.45 2.16
N MET A 152 28.28 -31.22 3.16
CA MET A 152 28.46 -30.76 4.54
C MET A 152 29.83 -31.21 5.07
N THR A 153 30.56 -30.31 5.71
CA THR A 153 31.93 -30.53 6.22
C THR A 153 32.05 -30.03 7.68
N LEU A 154 32.51 -30.86 8.62
CA LEU A 154 32.79 -30.43 10.01
C LEU A 154 34.16 -29.77 10.18
N LEU A 155 34.31 -28.94 11.21
CA LEU A 155 35.54 -28.28 11.61
C LEU A 155 35.78 -28.37 13.14
N PRO A 156 37.01 -28.67 13.62
CA PRO A 156 38.13 -29.28 12.88
C PRO A 156 37.96 -30.81 12.76
N GLY A 157 38.37 -31.37 11.61
CA GLY A 157 38.51 -32.81 11.39
C GLY A 157 37.31 -33.51 10.72
N THR A 158 37.46 -34.82 10.50
CA THR A 158 36.45 -35.68 9.87
C THR A 158 35.40 -36.16 10.88
N LEU A 159 34.17 -36.29 10.42
CA LEU A 159 32.99 -36.69 11.21
C LEU A 159 33.15 -38.07 11.87
N LEU A 160 32.69 -38.20 13.11
CA LEU A 160 32.05 -39.45 13.53
C LEU A 160 30.81 -39.60 12.62
N ASN A 161 30.76 -40.65 11.78
CA ASN A 161 29.69 -40.88 10.79
C ASN A 161 28.28 -40.61 11.33
N LEU A 162 28.07 -40.90 12.62
CA LEU A 162 26.85 -40.68 13.37
C LEU A 162 26.39 -39.21 13.42
N LEU A 163 27.29 -38.27 13.72
CA LEU A 163 26.96 -36.84 13.82
C LEU A 163 26.59 -36.26 12.45
N THR A 164 27.15 -36.82 11.36
CA THR A 164 26.82 -36.43 9.97
C THR A 164 25.37 -36.76 9.67
N GLY A 165 24.94 -37.96 10.05
CA GLY A 165 23.57 -38.42 9.86
C GLY A 165 22.57 -37.52 10.60
N CYS A 166 22.89 -37.12 11.83
CA CYS A 166 22.07 -36.17 12.58
C CYS A 166 21.96 -34.83 11.87
N LEU A 167 23.09 -34.22 11.51
CA LEU A 167 23.13 -32.89 10.92
C LEU A 167 22.46 -32.86 9.55
N ARG A 168 22.65 -33.90 8.72
CA ARG A 168 22.00 -34.00 7.41
C ARG A 168 20.47 -34.06 7.55
N HIS A 169 19.97 -34.80 8.53
CA HIS A 169 18.53 -34.86 8.78
C HIS A 169 17.99 -33.53 9.33
N LEU A 170 18.72 -32.92 10.26
CA LEU A 170 18.38 -31.62 10.82
C LEU A 170 18.32 -30.53 9.73
N PHE A 171 19.30 -30.51 8.83
CA PHE A 171 19.41 -29.47 7.80
C PHE A 171 18.18 -29.40 6.89
N ASN A 172 17.59 -30.56 6.55
CA ASN A 172 16.36 -30.62 5.75
C ASN A 172 15.20 -29.83 6.37
N PHE A 173 15.24 -29.58 7.68
CA PHE A 173 14.22 -28.86 8.42
C PHE A 173 14.75 -27.56 9.06
N LEU A 174 15.95 -27.10 8.69
CA LEU A 174 16.59 -25.96 9.35
C LEU A 174 16.30 -24.63 8.65
N PHE A 175 16.61 -24.56 7.35
CA PHE A 175 16.62 -23.30 6.62
C PHE A 175 15.24 -22.65 6.53
N CYS A 176 14.23 -23.41 6.12
CA CYS A 176 12.87 -22.91 5.93
C CYS A 176 12.23 -22.39 7.23
N PRO A 177 12.31 -23.10 8.37
CA PRO A 177 11.84 -22.56 9.64
C PRO A 177 12.56 -21.30 10.10
N LEU A 178 13.87 -21.18 9.84
CA LEU A 178 14.62 -19.95 10.15
C LEU A 178 14.09 -18.77 9.32
N VAL A 179 13.88 -18.95 8.01
CA VAL A 179 13.26 -17.91 7.16
C VAL A 179 11.88 -17.54 7.67
N GLN A 180 11.03 -18.54 7.97
CA GLN A 180 9.67 -18.33 8.47
C GLN A 180 9.64 -17.58 9.80
N ARG A 181 10.63 -17.80 10.68
CA ARG A 181 10.68 -17.23 12.03
C ARG A 181 11.34 -15.85 12.09
N PHE A 182 12.32 -15.57 11.23
CA PHE A 182 13.15 -14.37 11.34
C PHE A 182 13.04 -13.43 10.13
N ALA A 183 12.96 -13.96 8.91
CA ALA A 183 12.90 -13.13 7.71
C ALA A 183 11.46 -12.67 7.41
N ILE A 184 10.48 -13.58 7.42
CA ILE A 184 9.08 -13.24 7.12
C ILE A 184 8.51 -12.20 8.11
N PRO A 185 8.69 -12.34 9.45
CA PRO A 185 8.21 -11.33 10.39
C PRO A 185 8.90 -9.99 10.22
N TYR A 186 10.19 -9.97 9.85
CA TYR A 186 10.90 -8.72 9.57
C TYR A 186 10.30 -7.98 8.36
N VAL A 187 9.99 -8.70 7.27
CA VAL A 187 9.31 -8.11 6.11
C VAL A 187 7.91 -7.60 6.50
N ASN A 188 7.16 -8.36 7.29
CA ASN A 188 5.85 -7.92 7.78
C ASN A 188 5.94 -6.67 8.66
N GLN A 189 6.94 -6.59 9.55
CA GLN A 189 7.20 -5.39 10.33
C GLN A 189 7.48 -4.17 9.45
N MET A 190 8.25 -4.34 8.37
CA MET A 190 8.47 -3.25 7.40
C MET A 190 7.16 -2.83 6.72
N LEU A 191 6.32 -3.78 6.31
CA LEU A 191 5.03 -3.49 5.69
C LEU A 191 4.03 -2.84 6.65
N GLU A 192 4.09 -3.17 7.94
CA GLU A 192 3.27 -2.56 8.99
C GLU A 192 3.56 -1.05 9.16
N THR A 193 4.76 -0.60 8.82
CA THR A 193 5.12 0.83 8.87
C THR A 193 4.35 1.67 7.84
N ILE A 194 3.79 1.04 6.80
CA ILE A 194 2.92 1.71 5.85
C ILE A 194 1.61 2.01 6.58
N PRO A 195 1.26 3.28 6.82
CA PRO A 195 0.01 3.61 7.49
C PRO A 195 -1.15 3.16 6.59
N MET A 196 -2.32 2.81 7.13
CA MET A 196 -3.52 2.63 6.27
C MET A 196 -4.33 3.92 6.15
N ARG A 197 -4.11 4.82 7.11
CA ARG A 197 -4.68 6.15 7.17
C ARG A 197 -3.56 7.13 7.45
N ALA A 198 -3.50 8.21 6.68
CA ALA A 198 -2.53 9.27 6.88
C ALA A 198 -3.21 10.63 6.85
N ALA A 199 -2.82 11.51 7.78
CA ALA A 199 -3.22 12.90 7.74
C ALA A 199 -2.51 13.60 6.58
N VAL A 200 -3.27 14.16 5.65
CA VAL A 200 -2.74 14.90 4.50
C VAL A 200 -2.73 16.39 4.80
N PHE A 201 -3.78 16.89 5.46
CA PHE A 201 -3.85 18.27 5.96
C PHE A 201 -4.31 18.28 7.42
N PRO A 202 -3.38 18.03 8.37
CA PRO A 202 -3.69 17.91 9.79
C PRO A 202 -4.41 19.14 10.37
N GLY A 203 -4.03 20.35 9.91
CA GLY A 203 -4.64 21.59 10.38
C GLY A 203 -6.14 21.73 10.09
N PHE A 204 -6.67 20.93 9.17
CA PHE A 204 -8.10 20.89 8.81
C PHE A 204 -8.77 19.55 9.15
N GLY A 205 -8.03 18.64 9.80
CA GLY A 205 -8.50 17.28 10.11
C GLY A 205 -8.75 16.44 8.86
N ILE A 206 -8.00 16.66 7.77
CA ILE A 206 -8.19 15.93 6.51
C ILE A 206 -7.17 14.80 6.40
N SER A 207 -7.69 13.60 6.20
CA SER A 207 -6.95 12.34 6.16
C SER A 207 -7.32 11.53 4.91
N ILE A 208 -6.45 10.62 4.50
CA ILE A 208 -6.69 9.69 3.40
C ILE A 208 -6.69 8.25 3.93
N ASP A 209 -7.68 7.46 3.55
CA ASP A 209 -7.73 6.01 3.74
C ASP A 209 -7.26 5.31 2.48
N TYR A 210 -6.15 4.57 2.59
CA TYR A 210 -5.57 3.77 1.52
C TYR A 210 -5.35 2.34 2.00
N SER A 211 -6.31 1.82 2.78
CA SER A 211 -6.45 0.39 2.99
C SER A 211 -6.69 -0.35 1.67
N LEU A 212 -6.22 -1.59 1.59
CA LEU A 212 -6.50 -2.47 0.46
C LEU A 212 -7.99 -2.75 0.38
N THR A 213 -8.56 -2.67 -0.81
CA THR A 213 -9.97 -2.96 -1.10
C THR A 213 -10.20 -4.43 -1.43
N ARG A 214 -9.15 -5.12 -1.89
CA ARG A 214 -9.19 -6.53 -2.31
C ARG A 214 -7.81 -7.16 -2.26
N ASP A 215 -7.80 -8.48 -2.43
CA ASP A 215 -6.57 -9.26 -2.46
C ASP A 215 -5.68 -8.85 -3.64
N VAL A 216 -4.37 -9.03 -3.43
CA VAL A 216 -3.34 -8.68 -4.40
C VAL A 216 -3.48 -9.60 -5.61
N GLN A 217 -3.53 -9.00 -6.80
CA GLN A 217 -3.67 -9.74 -8.05
C GLN A 217 -2.31 -9.93 -8.70
N VAL A 218 -1.98 -11.17 -9.06
CA VAL A 218 -0.65 -11.51 -9.56
C VAL A 218 -0.76 -12.23 -10.89
N THR A 219 -0.16 -11.63 -11.91
CA THR A 219 -0.03 -12.18 -13.26
C THR A 219 1.39 -12.73 -13.46
N ALA A 220 1.69 -13.27 -14.64
CA ALA A 220 3.05 -13.70 -14.97
C ALA A 220 4.07 -12.55 -15.02
N ASN A 221 3.61 -11.30 -15.20
CA ASN A 221 4.49 -10.15 -15.47
C ASN A 221 4.27 -8.95 -14.55
N SER A 222 3.27 -9.02 -13.67
CA SER A 222 2.90 -7.90 -12.80
C SER A 222 2.20 -8.36 -11.53
N LEU A 223 2.28 -7.50 -10.53
CA LEU A 223 1.52 -7.57 -9.30
C LEU A 223 0.75 -6.27 -9.13
N ASP A 224 -0.57 -6.37 -8.97
CA ASP A 224 -1.49 -5.25 -8.87
C ASP A 224 -2.11 -5.20 -7.47
N MET A 225 -2.00 -4.04 -6.83
CA MET A 225 -2.57 -3.72 -5.52
C MET A 225 -3.63 -2.63 -5.69
N SER A 226 -4.80 -2.84 -5.09
CA SER A 226 -5.94 -1.92 -5.16
C SER A 226 -6.24 -1.34 -3.78
N PHE A 227 -6.22 -0.02 -3.67
CA PHE A 227 -6.40 0.74 -2.44
C PHE A 227 -7.62 1.64 -2.52
N ASN A 228 -8.23 1.91 -1.37
CA ASN A 228 -9.47 2.68 -1.25
C ASN A 228 -9.30 4.12 -1.78
N GLY A 229 -8.29 4.85 -1.29
CA GLY A 229 -8.00 6.21 -1.73
C GLY A 229 -9.05 7.25 -1.32
N LEU A 230 -9.87 6.97 -0.30
CA LEU A 230 -10.89 7.87 0.18
C LEU A 230 -10.24 9.01 0.98
N VAL A 231 -10.37 10.24 0.51
CA VAL A 231 -9.98 11.42 1.29
C VAL A 231 -11.20 11.91 2.08
N PHE A 232 -11.03 12.09 3.38
CA PHE A 232 -12.11 12.46 4.28
C PHE A 232 -11.66 13.44 5.34
N ARG A 233 -12.63 14.13 5.95
CA ARG A 233 -12.42 14.95 7.12
C ARG A 233 -12.85 14.17 8.37
N GLU A 234 -12.03 14.19 9.40
CA GLU A 234 -12.30 13.48 10.66
C GLU A 234 -13.62 13.96 11.28
N GLY A 235 -14.44 13.00 11.71
CA GLY A 235 -15.78 13.26 12.26
C GLY A 235 -16.90 13.41 11.21
N GLU A 236 -16.60 13.35 9.91
CA GLU A 236 -17.62 13.36 8.85
C GLU A 236 -17.90 11.94 8.33
N ASN A 237 -19.18 11.55 8.29
CA ASN A 237 -19.62 10.37 7.54
C ASN A 237 -19.78 10.78 6.08
N ILE A 238 -18.79 10.45 5.24
CA ILE A 238 -18.86 10.74 3.81
C ILE A 238 -19.63 9.62 3.11
N PRO A 239 -20.83 9.86 2.55
CA PRO A 239 -21.42 8.92 1.61
C PRO A 239 -20.46 8.80 0.43
N ALA A 240 -20.03 7.57 0.13
CA ALA A 240 -19.03 7.32 -0.90
C ALA A 240 -19.39 8.08 -2.18
N PRO A 241 -18.54 9.02 -2.66
CA PRO A 241 -18.79 9.65 -3.94
C PRO A 241 -18.83 8.59 -5.05
N ASN A 242 -19.51 8.93 -6.15
CA ASN A 242 -19.75 8.17 -7.38
C ASN A 242 -18.80 6.96 -7.60
N PRO A 243 -19.30 5.78 -8.03
CA PRO A 243 -18.47 4.58 -8.18
C PRO A 243 -17.20 4.88 -8.97
N ALA A 244 -16.05 4.60 -8.36
CA ALA A 244 -14.74 4.87 -8.93
C ALA A 244 -14.54 4.04 -10.21
N VAL A 245 -14.11 4.70 -11.29
CA VAL A 245 -13.55 3.98 -12.44
C VAL A 245 -12.16 3.50 -12.05
N GLU A 246 -11.96 2.18 -12.04
CA GLU A 246 -10.68 1.60 -11.68
C GLU A 246 -9.58 2.01 -12.68
N PRO A 247 -8.42 2.46 -12.21
CA PRO A 247 -7.29 2.75 -13.09
C PRO A 247 -6.81 1.50 -13.86
N VAL A 248 -6.55 1.65 -15.15
CA VAL A 248 -6.06 0.58 -16.03
C VAL A 248 -4.70 0.94 -16.60
N PHE A 249 -3.75 0.01 -16.53
CA PHE A 249 -2.41 0.18 -17.09
C PHE A 249 -2.24 -0.68 -18.34
N THR A 250 -1.86 -0.04 -19.45
CA THR A 250 -1.56 -0.70 -20.73
C THR A 250 -0.06 -0.92 -20.95
N GLN A 251 0.79 -0.20 -20.22
CA GLN A 251 2.25 -0.24 -20.33
C GLN A 251 2.87 -1.00 -19.15
N ASN A 252 4.01 -1.65 -19.39
CA ASN A 252 4.77 -2.41 -18.39
C ASN A 252 6.31 -2.19 -18.50
N ASN A 253 6.75 -1.05 -19.04
CA ASN A 253 8.17 -0.70 -19.22
C ASN A 253 8.83 -0.05 -17.99
N LEU A 254 8.09 0.34 -16.96
CA LEU A 254 8.61 0.91 -15.71
C LEU A 254 8.52 -0.10 -14.55
N MET A 255 9.34 0.11 -13.50
CA MET A 255 9.32 -0.73 -12.29
C MET A 255 7.95 -0.73 -11.59
N ALA A 256 7.30 0.43 -11.55
CA ALA A 256 5.99 0.58 -10.95
C ALA A 256 5.13 1.61 -11.69
N TYR A 257 3.81 1.44 -11.59
CA TYR A 257 2.80 2.38 -12.05
C TYR A 257 1.85 2.71 -10.91
N VAL A 258 1.45 3.97 -10.83
CA VAL A 258 0.42 4.43 -9.90
C VAL A 258 -0.71 5.05 -10.70
N GLY A 259 -1.91 4.54 -10.49
CA GLY A 259 -3.14 5.02 -11.08
C GLY A 259 -3.99 5.63 -9.98
N VAL A 260 -4.42 6.87 -10.19
CA VAL A 260 -5.27 7.60 -9.24
C VAL A 260 -6.56 7.93 -9.97
N SER A 261 -7.68 7.45 -9.44
CA SER A 261 -9.00 7.68 -10.04
C SER A 261 -9.57 9.04 -9.62
N GLU A 262 -10.56 9.50 -10.39
CA GLU A 262 -11.36 10.70 -10.08
C GLU A 262 -11.98 10.65 -8.67
N PHE A 263 -12.23 9.46 -8.13
CA PHE A 263 -12.79 9.27 -6.79
C PHE A 263 -11.92 9.89 -5.70
N VAL A 264 -10.59 9.74 -5.79
CA VAL A 264 -9.64 10.32 -4.83
C VAL A 264 -9.72 11.84 -4.86
N PHE A 265 -9.71 12.42 -6.05
CA PHE A 265 -9.78 13.86 -6.23
C PHE A 265 -11.12 14.45 -5.81
N ASN A 266 -12.22 13.79 -6.15
CA ASN A 266 -13.56 14.23 -5.77
C ASN A 266 -13.81 14.11 -4.26
N SER A 267 -13.36 13.04 -3.62
CA SER A 267 -13.44 12.91 -2.16
C SER A 267 -12.61 13.99 -1.46
N ALA A 268 -11.42 14.30 -1.98
CA ALA A 268 -10.60 15.40 -1.47
C ALA A 268 -11.30 16.75 -1.64
N ALA A 269 -11.87 17.02 -2.82
CA ALA A 269 -12.59 18.26 -3.11
C ALA A 269 -13.76 18.48 -2.15
N VAL A 270 -14.51 17.42 -1.82
CA VAL A 270 -15.57 17.46 -0.80
C VAL A 270 -15.01 17.75 0.59
N ALA A 271 -13.95 17.06 1.01
CA ALA A 271 -13.32 17.28 2.32
C ALA A 271 -12.83 18.73 2.48
N PHE A 272 -12.19 19.30 1.45
CA PHE A 272 -11.75 20.69 1.46
C PHE A 272 -12.91 21.69 1.43
N TYR A 273 -13.96 21.39 0.68
CA TYR A 273 -15.17 22.22 0.66
C TYR A 273 -15.83 22.26 2.04
N ASN A 274 -16.01 21.11 2.68
CA ASN A 274 -16.61 21.00 4.01
C ASN A 274 -15.73 21.63 5.10
N ALA A 275 -14.41 21.59 4.93
CA ALA A 275 -13.47 22.32 5.80
C ALA A 275 -13.56 23.85 5.65
N GLY A 276 -14.30 24.37 4.66
CA GLY A 276 -14.49 25.81 4.44
C GLY A 276 -13.25 26.52 3.91
N ILE A 277 -12.27 25.79 3.37
CA ILE A 277 -10.99 26.36 2.93
C ILE A 277 -11.00 26.83 1.46
N LEU A 278 -12.02 26.45 0.70
CA LEU A 278 -12.18 26.78 -0.71
C LEU A 278 -12.89 28.13 -0.92
N GLY A 279 -12.35 29.17 -0.31
CA GLY A 279 -12.86 30.53 -0.43
C GLY A 279 -11.80 31.58 -0.15
N LYS A 280 -11.98 32.78 -0.69
CA LYS A 280 -11.05 33.90 -0.50
C LYS A 280 -11.81 35.19 -0.29
N LYS A 281 -11.50 35.87 0.82
CA LYS A 281 -11.96 37.22 1.11
C LYS A 281 -10.91 38.22 0.65
N PHE A 282 -11.38 39.29 0.03
CA PHE A 282 -10.59 40.41 -0.45
C PHE A 282 -11.05 41.64 0.31
N GLU A 283 -10.20 42.16 1.20
CA GLU A 283 -10.51 43.32 2.04
C GLU A 283 -10.68 44.60 1.21
N THR A 284 -10.06 44.65 0.03
CA THR A 284 -10.15 45.79 -0.88
C THR A 284 -10.34 45.35 -2.32
N ILE A 285 -11.03 46.21 -3.08
CA ILE A 285 -11.28 46.02 -4.50
C ILE A 285 -10.26 46.85 -5.28
N THR A 286 -9.34 46.17 -5.95
CA THR A 286 -8.21 46.78 -6.68
C THR A 286 -8.63 47.42 -7.99
N SER A 287 -9.59 46.83 -8.71
CA SER A 287 -10.07 47.36 -9.99
C SER A 287 -10.88 48.65 -9.81
N LYS A 288 -10.38 49.75 -10.41
CA LYS A 288 -11.05 51.07 -10.39
C LYS A 288 -12.44 51.01 -11.03
N ALA A 289 -12.59 50.26 -12.12
CA ALA A 289 -13.87 50.09 -12.82
C ALA A 289 -14.90 49.35 -11.95
N ALA A 290 -14.49 48.21 -11.35
CA ALA A 290 -15.35 47.44 -10.46
C ALA A 290 -15.77 48.28 -9.23
N LYS A 291 -14.84 49.05 -8.66
CA LYS A 291 -15.11 49.94 -7.53
C LYS A 291 -16.14 51.02 -7.88
N ARG A 292 -16.01 51.67 -9.05
CA ARG A 292 -16.97 52.68 -9.52
C ARG A 292 -18.37 52.08 -9.70
N TYR A 293 -18.45 50.90 -10.34
CA TYR A 293 -19.70 50.18 -10.53
C TYR A 293 -20.38 49.80 -9.20
N LEU A 294 -19.61 49.27 -8.25
CA LEU A 294 -20.14 48.89 -6.94
C LEU A 294 -20.59 50.09 -6.12
N ARG A 295 -19.89 51.22 -6.18
CA ARG A 295 -20.33 52.48 -5.53
C ARG A 295 -21.61 53.01 -6.15
N PHE A 296 -21.75 52.93 -7.47
CA PHE A 296 -23.00 53.29 -8.15
C PHE A 296 -24.14 52.40 -7.67
N ARG A 297 -23.97 51.06 -7.65
CA ARG A 297 -24.99 50.16 -7.10
C ARG A 297 -25.29 50.40 -5.63
N GLN A 298 -24.26 50.67 -4.83
CA GLN A 298 -24.38 50.97 -3.42
C GLN A 298 -25.23 52.23 -3.16
N PHE A 299 -25.10 53.24 -4.01
CA PHE A 299 -25.88 54.48 -3.91
C PHE A 299 -27.39 54.20 -3.99
N PHE A 300 -27.82 53.30 -4.88
CA PHE A 300 -29.23 52.95 -5.02
C PHE A 300 -29.72 51.93 -3.97
N SER A 301 -28.87 50.98 -3.55
CA SER A 301 -29.30 49.91 -2.63
C SER A 301 -29.11 50.25 -1.14
N GLN A 302 -28.13 51.09 -0.82
CA GLN A 302 -27.77 51.45 0.56
C GLN A 302 -27.02 52.81 0.64
N PRO A 303 -27.69 53.93 0.31
CA PRO A 303 -27.07 55.26 0.25
C PRO A 303 -26.41 55.68 1.57
N TRP A 304 -26.98 55.27 2.69
CA TRP A 304 -26.49 55.57 4.04
C TRP A 304 -25.11 54.96 4.37
N ARG A 305 -24.63 53.99 3.57
CA ARG A 305 -23.36 53.27 3.78
C ARG A 305 -22.27 53.64 2.77
N MET A 306 -22.43 54.72 2.01
CA MET A 306 -21.50 55.11 0.92
C MET A 306 -20.05 55.34 1.35
N LYS A 307 -19.80 55.69 2.62
CA LYS A 307 -18.45 55.85 3.18
C LYS A 307 -17.81 54.55 3.68
N ALA A 308 -18.58 53.46 3.79
CA ALA A 308 -18.05 52.18 4.27
C ALA A 308 -17.04 51.58 3.27
N PRO A 309 -16.00 50.88 3.73
CA PRO A 309 -15.08 50.15 2.85
C PRO A 309 -15.82 49.01 2.14
N LEU A 310 -15.31 48.64 0.97
CA LEU A 310 -15.85 47.59 0.13
C LEU A 310 -14.94 46.37 0.19
N ALA A 311 -15.51 45.23 0.54
CA ALA A 311 -14.84 43.94 0.48
C ALA A 311 -15.51 43.08 -0.59
N ALA A 312 -14.75 42.17 -1.17
CA ALA A 312 -15.27 41.11 -2.04
C ALA A 312 -14.96 39.75 -1.42
N ALA A 313 -15.81 38.76 -1.68
CA ALA A 313 -15.55 37.38 -1.30
C ALA A 313 -15.86 36.48 -2.49
N VAL A 314 -15.00 35.49 -2.68
CA VAL A 314 -15.16 34.42 -3.66
C VAL A 314 -15.29 33.14 -2.86
N GLU A 315 -16.44 32.49 -2.97
CA GLU A 315 -16.77 31.27 -2.23
C GLU A 315 -17.34 30.24 -3.20
N LEU A 316 -17.14 28.95 -2.93
CA LEU A 316 -17.81 27.90 -3.68
C LEU A 316 -19.24 27.70 -3.15
N THR A 317 -20.19 27.42 -4.03
CA THR A 317 -21.59 27.12 -3.64
C THR A 317 -21.87 25.63 -3.46
N GLU A 318 -21.02 24.79 -4.04
CA GLU A 318 -21.06 23.33 -3.93
C GLU A 318 -19.63 22.77 -4.04
N PRO A 319 -19.40 21.51 -3.61
CA PRO A 319 -18.10 20.86 -3.78
C PRO A 319 -17.64 20.84 -5.25
N PRO A 320 -16.34 21.09 -5.53
CA PRO A 320 -15.79 20.94 -6.87
C PRO A 320 -16.00 19.53 -7.41
N ARG A 321 -16.19 19.41 -8.73
CA ARG A 321 -16.14 18.11 -9.42
C ARG A 321 -14.94 18.04 -10.34
N ILE A 322 -14.10 17.05 -10.11
CA ILE A 322 -12.88 16.79 -10.86
C ILE A 322 -13.12 15.60 -11.77
N SER A 323 -12.82 15.78 -13.06
CA SER A 323 -12.90 14.73 -14.08
C SER A 323 -11.58 14.62 -14.85
N ILE A 324 -11.19 13.40 -15.16
CA ILE A 324 -9.96 13.03 -15.86
C ILE A 324 -10.37 12.37 -17.18
N THR A 325 -10.08 13.05 -18.29
CA THR A 325 -10.38 12.51 -19.62
C THR A 325 -9.12 12.44 -20.46
N GLN A 326 -9.04 11.44 -21.34
CA GLN A 326 -7.87 11.25 -22.21
C GLN A 326 -7.60 12.45 -23.12
N ARG A 327 -8.63 13.23 -23.50
CA ARG A 327 -8.50 14.35 -24.44
C ARG A 327 -8.20 15.68 -23.77
N GLN A 328 -8.76 15.94 -22.59
CA GLN A 328 -8.70 17.25 -21.93
C GLN A 328 -7.84 17.24 -20.66
N GLY A 329 -7.20 16.10 -20.33
CA GLY A 329 -6.45 15.97 -19.10
C GLY A 329 -7.36 16.07 -17.87
N VAL A 330 -6.93 16.84 -16.88
CA VAL A 330 -7.68 17.05 -15.63
C VAL A 330 -8.53 18.32 -15.75
N THR A 331 -9.83 18.17 -15.50
CA THR A 331 -10.82 19.25 -15.56
C THR A 331 -11.46 19.45 -14.20
N VAL A 332 -11.60 20.70 -13.76
CA VAL A 332 -12.20 21.06 -12.48
C VAL A 332 -13.42 21.94 -12.71
N ASN A 333 -14.59 21.39 -12.43
CA ASN A 333 -15.87 22.08 -12.49
C ASN A 333 -16.17 22.74 -11.14
N LEU A 334 -16.35 24.05 -11.16
CA LEU A 334 -16.55 24.90 -9.99
C LEU A 334 -17.84 25.70 -10.14
N ARG A 335 -18.67 25.73 -9.10
CA ARG A 335 -19.70 26.77 -8.96
C ARG A 335 -19.26 27.78 -7.92
N VAL A 336 -19.03 29.00 -8.39
CA VAL A 336 -18.45 30.08 -7.61
C VAL A 336 -19.51 31.14 -7.39
N ARG A 337 -19.62 31.62 -6.15
CA ARG A 337 -20.36 32.83 -5.80
C ARG A 337 -19.35 33.93 -5.51
N VAL A 338 -19.41 34.97 -6.33
CA VAL A 338 -18.68 36.22 -6.09
C VAL A 338 -19.65 37.19 -5.45
N SER A 339 -19.33 37.65 -4.25
CA SER A 339 -20.11 38.66 -3.55
C SER A 339 -19.26 39.89 -3.27
N ALA A 340 -19.87 41.07 -3.32
CA ALA A 340 -19.27 42.30 -2.85
C ALA A 340 -20.17 42.92 -1.79
N ALA A 341 -19.58 43.33 -0.68
CA ALA A 341 -20.29 43.86 0.48
C ALA A 341 -19.66 45.15 0.99
N SER A 342 -20.48 46.00 1.60
CA SER A 342 -19.99 47.12 2.39
C SER A 342 -19.73 46.65 3.83
N VAL A 343 -18.54 46.93 4.38
CA VAL A 343 -18.10 46.46 5.69
C VAL A 343 -17.84 47.64 6.63
N PRO A 344 -18.88 48.24 7.25
CA PRO A 344 -18.71 49.34 8.20
C PRO A 344 -18.07 48.85 9.53
N ALA A 345 -17.29 49.70 10.20
CA ALA A 345 -16.55 49.33 11.42
C ALA A 345 -17.43 48.85 12.60
N ASN A 346 -18.65 49.40 12.74
CA ASN A 346 -19.54 49.14 13.88
C ASN A 346 -20.88 48.48 13.50
N ARG A 347 -21.01 47.89 12.31
CA ARG A 347 -22.27 47.24 11.87
C ARG A 347 -21.98 46.01 11.02
N GLU A 348 -22.94 45.11 10.94
CA GLU A 348 -22.82 43.92 10.11
C GLU A 348 -22.61 44.26 8.62
N PRO A 349 -21.76 43.50 7.92
CA PRO A 349 -21.59 43.62 6.47
C PRO A 349 -22.92 43.52 5.73
N LYS A 350 -23.13 44.37 4.72
CA LYS A 350 -24.31 44.30 3.85
C LYS A 350 -23.90 44.09 2.40
N VAL A 351 -24.39 43.00 1.82
CA VAL A 351 -24.12 42.60 0.43
C VAL A 351 -24.72 43.64 -0.54
N ILE A 352 -23.90 44.08 -1.49
CA ILE A 352 -24.28 45.02 -2.56
C ILE A 352 -24.69 44.24 -3.80
N THR A 353 -23.90 43.24 -4.17
CA THR A 353 -24.17 42.37 -5.32
C THR A 353 -23.62 40.99 -5.01
N SER A 354 -24.32 39.98 -5.51
CA SER A 354 -23.87 38.60 -5.50
C SER A 354 -24.15 37.99 -6.86
N VAL A 355 -23.16 37.33 -7.44
CA VAL A 355 -23.25 36.67 -8.74
C VAL A 355 -22.74 35.26 -8.57
N SER A 356 -23.54 34.29 -9.00
CA SER A 356 -23.11 32.90 -9.11
C SER A 356 -22.74 32.60 -10.56
N SER A 357 -21.59 31.98 -10.77
CA SER A 357 -21.11 31.54 -12.08
C SER A 357 -20.64 30.10 -12.02
N HIS A 358 -20.79 29.41 -13.14
CA HIS A 358 -20.10 28.15 -13.39
C HIS A 358 -18.74 28.46 -14.02
N ALA A 359 -17.69 27.79 -13.57
CA ALA A 359 -16.34 27.92 -14.10
C ALA A 359 -15.76 26.52 -14.31
N ILE A 360 -15.06 26.33 -15.43
CA ILE A 360 -14.34 25.09 -15.75
C ILE A 360 -12.87 25.45 -15.87
N LEU A 361 -12.03 24.82 -15.06
CA LEU A 361 -10.58 24.95 -15.16
C LEU A 361 -10.01 23.73 -15.86
N TYR A 362 -9.11 23.96 -16.80
CA TYR A 362 -8.36 22.92 -17.48
C TYR A 362 -6.95 22.93 -16.90
N ILE A 363 -6.54 21.80 -16.32
CA ILE A 363 -5.17 21.58 -15.86
C ILE A 363 -4.51 20.76 -16.95
N ASN A 364 -3.92 21.47 -17.91
CA ASN A 364 -3.06 20.87 -18.92
C ASN A 364 -1.64 20.86 -18.37
N ASN A 365 -0.91 19.75 -18.58
CA ASN A 365 0.54 19.84 -18.58
C ASN A 365 0.91 20.64 -19.83
N GLU A 366 1.28 21.90 -19.64
CA GLU A 366 2.18 22.54 -20.60
C GLU A 366 3.53 21.81 -20.47
N GLU A 367 3.89 21.03 -21.48
CA GLU A 367 5.27 20.59 -21.69
C GLU A 367 6.14 21.76 -22.16
#